data_AF-A0A2L0B7P0-F1
#
_entry.id   AF-A0A2L0B7P0-F1
#
_cell.length_a   1.000
_cell.length_b   1.000
_cell.length_c   1.000
_cell.angle_alpha   90.00
_cell.angle_beta   90.00
_cell.angle_gamma   90.00
#
_symmetry.space_group_name_H-M   'P 1'
#
loop_
_entity.id
_entity.type
_entity.pdbx_description
1 polymer ?
#
loop_
_entity_poly.entity_id
_entity_poly.type
_entity_poly.pdbx_seq_one_letter_code
_entity_poly.pdbx_strand_id
1 'polypeptide(L)'
;RKVDFCATAPCQNGGVCTTIHAGHKCTCLDGFYGKNCEFSGYDCDSDPCQNGGVCRISDGSGYVCECPVGTKGTNCELDSLDECASNPCRHADAICQDKVGDYVCYCPAKHVGKNCELYDPTAPAGLPGQPVQSRPDIKSFYAKDLERQRQQCLSHNCPMKRGNLRCDEECNTYACDFDGNDCSLGINPWANCTAPIKCWEVFMDGKCNEDCNNPQCLFDGRDCEKLLQPCNPIYDAYCQKHYANGHCDYGCNNAEC
;
A
#
# COMPACT_ATOMS: atom_id res chain seq x y z
N ARG A 1 38.09 53.55 -0.92
CA ARG A 1 36.71 53.70 -1.47
C ARG A 1 35.79 52.87 -0.58
N LYS A 2 34.85 53.49 0.15
CA LYS A 2 33.87 52.76 0.96
C LYS A 2 32.79 52.26 0.01
N VAL A 3 32.70 50.94 -0.19
CA VAL A 3 31.67 50.34 -1.03
C VAL A 3 30.39 50.29 -0.22
N ASP A 4 29.30 50.84 -0.76
CA ASP A 4 27.98 50.71 -0.14
C ASP A 4 27.27 49.48 -0.70
N PHE A 5 27.27 48.41 0.10
CA PHE A 5 26.66 47.14 -0.27
C PHE A 5 25.12 47.18 -0.23
N CYS A 6 24.50 48.23 0.33
CA CYS A 6 23.04 48.39 0.35
C CYS A 6 22.49 49.19 -0.84
N ALA A 7 23.34 49.77 -1.69
CA ALA A 7 22.94 50.62 -2.82
C ALA A 7 22.06 49.90 -3.86
N THR A 8 22.15 48.56 -3.93
CA THR A 8 21.34 47.73 -4.84
C THR A 8 20.08 47.17 -4.19
N ALA A 9 19.71 47.63 -2.98
CA ALA A 9 18.58 47.12 -2.19
C ALA A 9 18.54 45.56 -2.13
N PRO A 10 19.60 44.91 -1.60
CA PRO A 10 19.71 43.46 -1.64
C PRO A 10 18.70 42.74 -0.72
N CYS A 11 18.12 43.41 0.28
CA CYS A 11 17.14 42.83 1.20
C CYS A 11 15.73 42.89 0.58
N GLN A 12 15.07 41.74 0.51
CA GLN A 12 13.72 41.55 -0.01
C GLN A 12 12.68 41.65 1.11
N ASN A 13 11.40 41.63 0.74
CA ASN A 13 10.26 41.55 1.67
C ASN A 13 10.27 42.58 2.81
N GLY A 14 10.74 43.80 2.53
CA GLY A 14 10.79 44.89 3.52
C GLY A 14 11.90 44.76 4.57
N GLY A 15 12.86 43.86 4.38
CA GLY A 15 14.02 43.72 5.26
C GLY A 15 14.92 44.98 5.28
N VAL A 16 15.49 45.30 6.44
CA VAL A 16 16.35 46.48 6.65
C VAL A 16 17.80 46.14 6.35
N CYS A 17 18.41 46.81 5.38
CA CYS A 17 19.81 46.61 5.00
C CYS A 17 20.77 47.43 5.87
N THR A 18 21.84 46.79 6.35
CA THR A 18 22.93 47.44 7.09
C THR A 18 24.30 47.05 6.52
N THR A 19 25.15 48.05 6.25
CA THR A 19 26.50 47.83 5.71
C THR A 19 27.48 47.43 6.82
N ILE A 20 28.21 46.33 6.65
CA ILE A 20 29.17 45.78 7.62
C ILE A 20 30.59 45.77 7.03
N HIS A 21 31.61 45.47 7.85
CA HIS A 21 33.04 45.53 7.47
C HIS A 21 33.40 44.75 6.19
N ALA A 22 32.64 43.71 5.84
CA ALA A 22 32.84 42.89 4.64
C ALA A 22 31.51 42.48 3.98
N GLY A 23 30.64 43.45 3.67
CA GLY A 23 29.41 43.21 2.91
C GLY A 23 28.18 43.92 3.50
N HIS A 24 27.03 43.28 3.39
CA HIS A 24 25.77 43.74 3.98
C HIS A 24 25.18 42.67 4.92
N LYS A 25 24.34 43.12 5.85
CA LYS A 25 23.49 42.28 6.70
C LYS A 25 22.05 42.80 6.59
N CYS A 26 21.12 41.89 6.29
CA CYS A 26 19.69 42.18 6.31
C CYS A 26 19.10 41.81 7.68
N THR A 27 18.28 42.71 8.23
CA THR A 27 17.42 42.43 9.38
C THR A 27 16.00 42.22 8.85
N CYS A 28 15.46 41.02 8.99
CA CYS A 28 14.17 40.65 8.42
C CYS A 28 13.01 41.06 9.33
N LEU A 29 11.86 41.36 8.72
CA LEU A 29 10.59 41.55 9.43
C LEU A 29 10.06 40.20 9.93
N ASP A 30 9.20 40.23 10.95
CA ASP A 30 8.57 39.02 11.49
C ASP A 30 7.90 38.21 10.37
N GLY A 31 8.19 36.90 10.33
CA GLY A 31 7.72 35.99 9.28
C GLY A 31 8.68 35.76 8.10
N PHE A 32 9.79 36.51 8.03
CA PHE A 32 10.79 36.42 6.96
C PHE A 32 12.19 36.08 7.47
N TYR A 33 12.96 35.34 6.68
CA TYR A 33 14.34 34.97 7.01
C TYR A 33 15.18 34.71 5.75
N GLY A 34 16.45 34.33 5.92
CA GLY A 34 17.43 34.20 4.83
C GLY A 34 18.48 35.31 4.85
N LYS A 35 19.50 35.20 3.98
CA LYS A 35 20.61 36.17 3.94
C LYS A 35 20.13 37.56 3.50
N ASN A 36 19.12 37.57 2.65
CA ASN A 36 18.51 38.72 2.02
C ASN A 36 17.01 38.85 2.37
N CYS A 37 16.50 38.16 3.40
CA CYS A 37 15.07 38.10 3.73
C CYS A 37 14.19 37.60 2.57
N GLU A 38 14.74 36.73 1.74
CA GLU A 38 14.12 36.18 0.54
C GLU A 38 13.07 35.10 0.85
N PHE A 39 13.07 34.53 2.06
CA PHE A 39 12.14 33.49 2.48
C PHE A 39 11.03 34.06 3.36
N SER A 40 9.81 33.55 3.18
CA SER A 40 8.60 33.93 3.93
C SER A 40 7.76 32.70 4.22
N GLY A 41 7.44 32.43 5.49
CA GLY A 41 6.61 31.29 5.88
C GLY A 41 7.39 30.12 6.49
N TYR A 42 7.60 30.19 7.81
CA TYR A 42 8.32 29.19 8.61
C TYR A 42 7.85 27.73 8.42
N ASP A 43 6.59 27.52 8.01
CA ASP A 43 5.93 26.22 8.10
C ASP A 43 6.00 25.38 6.83
N CYS A 44 5.85 25.97 5.63
CA CYS A 44 5.91 25.23 4.36
C CYS A 44 7.30 25.16 3.73
N ASP A 45 8.24 26.03 4.12
CA ASP A 45 9.61 26.06 3.55
C ASP A 45 10.42 24.78 3.83
N SER A 46 9.98 23.97 4.80
CA SER A 46 10.57 22.67 5.13
C SER A 46 10.03 21.51 4.29
N ASP A 47 9.14 21.79 3.33
CA ASP A 47 8.40 20.81 2.54
C ASP A 47 7.80 19.68 3.41
N PRO A 48 7.00 20.01 4.44
CA PRO A 48 6.55 19.03 5.43
C PRO A 48 5.58 17.99 4.84
N CYS A 49 4.90 18.31 3.74
CA CYS A 49 3.94 17.43 3.09
C CYS A 49 4.65 16.37 2.23
N GLN A 50 4.36 15.11 2.51
CA GLN A 50 4.94 13.96 1.83
C GLN A 50 4.06 13.49 0.67
N ASN A 51 4.58 12.56 -0.13
CA ASN A 51 3.83 11.82 -1.16
C ASN A 51 3.04 12.71 -2.14
N GLY A 52 3.60 13.88 -2.48
CA GLY A 52 2.97 14.82 -3.42
C GLY A 52 1.89 15.73 -2.80
N GLY A 53 1.78 15.77 -1.47
CA GLY A 53 0.92 16.72 -0.75
C GLY A 53 1.28 18.18 -1.04
N VAL A 54 0.25 19.03 -1.18
CA VAL A 54 0.43 20.47 -1.40
C VAL A 54 0.38 21.20 -0.06
N CYS A 55 1.47 21.85 0.31
CA CYS A 55 1.53 22.63 1.55
C CYS A 55 0.83 23.98 1.39
N ARG A 56 -0.04 24.33 2.34
CA ARG A 56 -0.66 25.66 2.46
C ARG A 56 -0.46 26.23 3.85
N ILE A 57 -0.26 27.54 3.92
CA ILE A 57 -0.17 28.25 5.19
C ILE A 57 -1.59 28.43 5.77
N SER A 58 -1.74 28.16 7.06
CA SER A 58 -3.02 28.30 7.77
C SER A 58 -3.14 29.65 8.48
N ASP A 59 -4.34 30.26 8.44
CA ASP A 59 -4.62 31.59 9.00
C ASP A 59 -4.45 31.67 10.54
N GLY A 60 -4.35 30.52 11.23
CA GLY A 60 -4.29 30.41 12.68
C GLY A 60 -2.88 30.22 13.28
N SER A 61 -1.81 30.30 12.48
CA SER A 61 -0.44 29.79 12.70
C SER A 61 -0.27 28.29 12.36
N GLY A 62 0.76 27.95 11.58
CA GLY A 62 1.04 26.60 11.09
C GLY A 62 0.86 26.41 9.57
N TYR A 63 0.97 25.15 9.14
CA TYR A 63 0.65 24.70 7.79
C TYR A 63 -0.48 23.66 7.79
N VAL A 64 -1.07 23.46 6.62
CA VAL A 64 -1.97 22.35 6.31
C VAL A 64 -1.49 21.68 5.02
N CYS A 65 -1.45 20.35 5.02
CA CYS A 65 -1.18 19.59 3.80
C CYS A 65 -2.50 19.21 3.12
N GLU A 66 -2.66 19.62 1.87
CA GLU A 66 -3.69 19.10 0.99
C GLU A 66 -3.20 17.77 0.41
N CYS A 67 -3.68 16.67 0.99
CA CYS A 67 -3.24 15.34 0.61
C CYS A 67 -3.88 14.86 -0.71
N PRO A 68 -3.07 14.32 -1.65
CA PRO A 68 -3.60 13.71 -2.85
C PRO A 68 -4.41 12.44 -2.51
N VAL A 69 -5.25 12.05 -3.47
CA VAL A 69 -6.03 10.81 -3.39
C VAL A 69 -5.10 9.64 -3.08
N GLY A 70 -5.52 8.77 -2.16
CA GLY A 70 -4.73 7.63 -1.69
C GLY A 70 -3.91 7.93 -0.44
N THR A 71 -3.70 9.20 -0.06
CA THR A 71 -2.92 9.56 1.14
C THR A 71 -3.75 10.28 2.21
N LYS A 72 -3.36 10.13 3.47
CA LYS A 72 -3.95 10.84 4.62
C LYS A 72 -2.89 11.11 5.70
N GLY A 73 -3.29 11.78 6.78
CA GLY A 73 -2.41 12.18 7.88
C GLY A 73 -2.10 13.67 7.85
N THR A 74 -1.37 14.15 8.85
CA THR A 74 -1.03 15.58 8.96
C THR A 74 -0.11 16.02 7.82
N ASN A 75 0.77 15.11 7.40
CA ASN A 75 1.81 15.31 6.40
C ASN A 75 1.62 14.40 5.18
N CYS A 76 0.43 13.82 4.99
CA CYS A 76 0.14 12.85 3.93
C CYS A 76 1.03 11.59 3.97
N GLU A 77 1.45 11.20 5.17
CA GLU A 77 2.39 10.11 5.43
C GLU A 77 1.71 8.74 5.55
N LEU A 78 0.39 8.70 5.72
CA LEU A 78 -0.38 7.48 5.89
C LEU A 78 -1.04 7.09 4.58
N ASP A 79 -1.00 5.80 4.29
CA ASP A 79 -1.79 5.23 3.23
C ASP A 79 -3.28 5.14 3.62
N SER A 80 -4.15 5.43 2.67
CA SER A 80 -5.60 5.41 2.81
C SER A 80 -6.31 4.58 1.76
N LEU A 81 -5.60 4.09 0.74
CA LEU A 81 -6.16 3.31 -0.35
C LEU A 81 -5.15 2.28 -0.83
N ASP A 82 -5.49 1.00 -0.71
CA ASP A 82 -4.74 -0.06 -1.36
C ASP A 82 -5.01 -0.01 -2.87
N GLU A 83 -4.09 0.55 -3.66
CA GLU A 83 -4.27 0.64 -5.11
C GLU A 83 -4.18 -0.73 -5.81
N CYS A 84 -3.51 -1.70 -5.17
CA CYS A 84 -3.39 -3.07 -5.67
C CYS A 84 -4.71 -3.87 -5.56
N ALA A 85 -5.65 -3.47 -4.70
CA ALA A 85 -6.97 -4.11 -4.59
C ALA A 85 -7.77 -4.08 -5.91
N SER A 86 -7.45 -3.15 -6.82
CA SER A 86 -8.07 -3.04 -8.14
C SER A 86 -7.42 -3.92 -9.22
N ASN A 87 -6.38 -4.69 -8.88
CA ASN A 87 -5.53 -5.45 -9.80
C ASN A 87 -5.05 -4.62 -11.02
N PRO A 88 -4.31 -3.52 -10.79
CA PRO A 88 -3.96 -2.59 -11.88
C PRO A 88 -2.91 -3.13 -12.85
N CYS A 89 -2.13 -4.15 -12.46
CA CYS A 89 -1.11 -4.76 -13.31
C CYS A 89 -1.74 -5.68 -14.37
N ARG A 90 -1.43 -5.47 -15.65
CA ARG A 90 -2.14 -6.13 -16.77
C ARG A 90 -1.86 -7.63 -16.95
N HIS A 91 -0.81 -8.14 -16.32
CA HIS A 91 -0.34 -9.49 -16.51
C HIS A 91 -0.53 -10.30 -15.23
N ALA A 92 -1.02 -11.53 -15.35
CA ALA A 92 -1.30 -12.40 -14.20
C ALA A 92 -0.04 -12.80 -13.41
N ASP A 93 1.12 -12.76 -14.06
CA ASP A 93 2.44 -13.00 -13.47
C ASP A 93 3.14 -11.70 -13.01
N ALA A 94 2.50 -10.53 -13.17
CA ALA A 94 2.97 -9.29 -12.57
C ALA A 94 2.57 -9.23 -11.09
N ILE A 95 3.50 -8.79 -10.24
CA ILE A 95 3.25 -8.62 -8.82
C ILE A 95 2.94 -7.15 -8.56
N CYS A 96 1.77 -6.86 -7.99
CA CYS A 96 1.45 -5.52 -7.51
C CYS A 96 1.98 -5.33 -6.09
N GLN A 97 2.69 -4.23 -5.85
CA GLN A 97 3.06 -3.79 -4.52
C GLN A 97 2.50 -2.41 -4.26
N ASP A 98 1.68 -2.35 -3.22
CA ASP A 98 1.09 -1.14 -2.70
C ASP A 98 2.15 -0.21 -2.06
N LYS A 99 1.98 1.10 -2.24
CA LYS A 99 2.80 2.17 -1.66
C LYS A 99 1.87 3.29 -1.20
N VAL A 100 2.39 4.20 -0.37
CA VAL A 100 1.58 5.32 0.12
C VAL A 100 1.22 6.25 -1.05
N GLY A 101 -0.05 6.22 -1.47
CA GLY A 101 -0.60 7.05 -2.55
C GLY A 101 -0.15 6.66 -3.96
N ASP A 102 0.43 5.47 -4.14
CA ASP A 102 0.79 4.93 -5.46
C ASP A 102 1.02 3.41 -5.37
N TYR A 103 1.25 2.76 -6.49
CA TYR A 103 1.64 1.36 -6.54
C TYR A 103 2.76 1.12 -7.54
N VAL A 104 3.39 -0.05 -7.40
CA VAL A 104 4.41 -0.52 -8.33
C VAL A 104 4.02 -1.90 -8.84
N CYS A 105 3.96 -2.05 -10.16
CA CYS A 105 3.88 -3.35 -10.80
C CYS A 105 5.29 -3.88 -11.11
N TYR A 106 5.62 -5.05 -10.57
CA TYR A 106 6.80 -5.80 -10.97
C TYR A 106 6.47 -6.61 -12.21
N CYS A 107 6.92 -6.10 -13.36
CA CYS A 107 6.54 -6.65 -14.65
C CYS A 107 7.28 -7.94 -15.01
N PRO A 108 6.61 -8.86 -15.73
CA PRO A 108 7.25 -10.03 -16.28
C PRO A 108 8.25 -9.68 -17.37
N ALA A 109 9.09 -10.64 -17.73
CA ALA A 109 10.10 -10.44 -18.75
C ALA A 109 9.45 -9.96 -20.06
N LYS A 110 10.11 -9.01 -20.72
CA LYS A 110 9.67 -8.34 -21.93
C LYS A 110 8.49 -7.38 -21.79
N HIS A 111 8.04 -7.11 -20.57
CA HIS A 111 6.97 -6.16 -20.29
C HIS A 111 7.46 -5.04 -19.37
N VAL A 112 7.05 -3.82 -19.68
CA VAL A 112 7.43 -2.58 -18.98
C VAL A 112 6.23 -1.62 -18.95
N GLY A 113 6.37 -0.47 -18.31
CA GLY A 113 5.27 0.47 -18.09
C GLY A 113 4.71 0.38 -16.66
N LYS A 114 3.88 1.35 -16.27
CA LYS A 114 3.37 1.46 -14.89
C LYS A 114 2.53 0.24 -14.50
N ASN A 115 1.84 -0.31 -15.49
CA ASN A 115 0.89 -1.42 -15.36
C ASN A 115 1.35 -2.62 -16.19
N CYS A 116 2.61 -2.65 -16.63
CA CYS A 116 3.18 -3.68 -17.51
C CYS A 116 2.55 -3.75 -18.92
N GLU A 117 2.00 -2.63 -19.39
CA GLU A 117 1.25 -2.52 -20.64
C GLU A 117 2.11 -2.44 -21.90
N LEU A 118 3.40 -2.11 -21.76
CA LEU A 118 4.33 -1.94 -22.87
C LEU A 118 5.15 -3.19 -23.07
N TYR A 119 5.38 -3.56 -24.32
CA TYR A 119 6.24 -4.68 -24.70
C TYR A 119 7.63 -4.18 -25.12
N ASP A 120 8.67 -4.65 -24.43
CA ASP A 120 10.07 -4.44 -24.79
C ASP A 120 10.78 -5.80 -24.83
N PRO A 121 11.16 -6.32 -26.00
CA PRO A 121 11.73 -7.66 -26.13
C PRO A 121 13.06 -7.86 -25.38
N THR A 122 13.70 -6.78 -24.93
CA THR A 122 14.98 -6.78 -24.22
C THR A 122 14.85 -6.57 -22.71
N ALA A 123 13.65 -6.25 -22.21
CA ALA A 123 13.46 -5.95 -20.80
C ALA A 123 13.56 -7.21 -19.92
N PRO A 124 14.45 -7.23 -18.92
CA PRO A 124 14.47 -8.29 -17.91
C PRO A 124 13.23 -8.20 -17.01
N ALA A 125 12.83 -9.32 -16.41
CA ALA A 125 11.77 -9.32 -15.40
C ALA A 125 12.18 -8.47 -14.18
N GLY A 126 11.25 -7.64 -13.71
CA GLY A 126 11.39 -6.81 -12.50
C GLY A 126 12.46 -5.71 -12.56
N LEU A 127 12.06 -4.45 -12.78
CA LEU A 127 12.91 -3.26 -12.52
C LEU A 127 12.04 -2.01 -12.20
N PRO A 128 12.55 -1.00 -11.43
CA PRO A 128 13.95 -0.59 -11.39
C PRO A 128 14.67 -0.70 -10.02
N GLY A 129 15.74 -1.51 -9.96
CA GLY A 129 16.81 -1.36 -8.97
C GLY A 129 17.60 -2.63 -8.59
N GLN A 130 17.03 -3.84 -8.71
CA GLN A 130 17.73 -5.06 -8.27
C GLN A 130 17.46 -6.26 -9.17
N PRO A 131 18.45 -7.14 -9.38
CA PRO A 131 18.28 -8.37 -10.14
C PRO A 131 17.27 -9.28 -9.43
N VAL A 132 16.59 -10.11 -10.22
CA VAL A 132 15.66 -11.16 -9.75
C VAL A 132 16.37 -12.03 -8.72
N GLN A 133 16.27 -11.64 -7.44
CA GLN A 133 16.39 -12.60 -6.38
C GLN A 133 15.14 -13.45 -6.52
N SER A 134 15.39 -14.75 -6.76
CA SER A 134 14.44 -15.84 -6.54
C SER A 134 13.34 -15.39 -5.61
N ARG A 135 12.09 -15.44 -6.08
CA ARG A 135 10.84 -15.21 -5.34
C ARG A 135 11.15 -15.04 -3.84
N PRO A 136 10.98 -13.84 -3.23
CA PRO A 136 10.93 -13.82 -1.78
C PRO A 136 9.90 -14.88 -1.43
N ASP A 137 10.32 -15.89 -0.69
CA ASP A 137 9.42 -16.97 -0.31
C ASP A 137 8.27 -16.28 0.40
N ILE A 138 7.14 -16.15 -0.28
CA ILE A 138 5.97 -15.44 0.22
C ILE A 138 5.56 -16.08 1.55
N LYS A 139 5.84 -17.39 1.72
CA LYS A 139 5.71 -18.14 2.98
C LYS A 139 6.65 -17.60 4.06
N SER A 140 7.88 -17.22 3.74
CA SER A 140 8.81 -16.60 4.69
C SER A 140 8.36 -15.21 5.14
N PHE A 141 7.79 -14.40 4.25
CA PHE A 141 7.28 -13.08 4.60
C PHE A 141 6.05 -13.18 5.51
N TYR A 142 5.04 -13.96 5.10
CA TYR A 142 3.86 -14.20 5.93
C TYR A 142 4.19 -14.89 7.25
N ALA A 143 5.13 -15.85 7.27
CA ALA A 143 5.55 -16.48 8.52
C ALA A 143 6.23 -15.48 9.48
N LYS A 144 7.08 -14.58 8.97
CA LYS A 144 7.69 -13.52 9.78
C LYS A 144 6.68 -12.49 10.26
N ASP A 145 5.72 -12.14 9.41
CA ASP A 145 4.64 -11.21 9.74
C ASP A 145 3.73 -11.79 10.82
N LEU A 146 3.31 -13.05 10.66
CA LEU A 146 2.50 -13.79 11.62
C LEU A 146 3.22 -13.93 12.97
N GLU A 147 4.52 -14.20 12.97
CA GLU A 147 5.29 -14.25 14.22
C GLU A 147 5.34 -12.88 14.89
N ARG A 148 5.52 -11.79 14.13
CA ARG A 148 5.47 -10.42 14.68
C ARG A 148 4.10 -10.12 15.28
N GLN A 149 3.02 -10.48 14.61
CA GLN A 149 1.66 -10.30 15.10
C GLN A 149 1.39 -11.13 16.37
N ARG A 150 1.90 -12.37 16.45
CA ARG A 150 1.83 -13.19 17.68
C ARG A 150 2.54 -12.53 18.86
N GLN A 151 3.70 -11.93 18.65
CA GLN A 151 4.40 -11.17 19.69
C GLN A 151 3.60 -9.94 20.12
N GLN A 152 2.91 -9.26 19.20
CA GLN A 152 2.01 -8.15 19.51
C GLN A 152 0.81 -8.63 20.37
N CYS A 153 0.20 -9.79 20.06
CA CYS A 153 -0.86 -10.36 20.89
C CYS A 153 -0.41 -10.58 22.35
N LEU A 154 0.82 -11.08 22.54
CA LEU A 154 1.41 -11.26 23.86
C LEU A 154 1.66 -9.90 24.55
N SER A 155 2.18 -8.92 23.82
CA SER A 155 2.41 -7.56 24.34
C SER A 155 1.12 -6.86 24.78
N HIS A 156 0.01 -7.09 24.08
CA HIS A 156 -1.30 -6.50 24.39
C HIS A 156 -2.10 -7.29 25.43
N ASN A 157 -1.52 -8.36 26.00
CA ASN A 157 -2.17 -9.29 26.94
C ASN A 157 -3.47 -9.91 26.40
N CYS A 158 -3.57 -10.10 25.07
CA CYS A 158 -4.72 -10.73 24.42
C CYS A 158 -5.10 -12.11 24.98
N PRO A 159 -4.16 -12.97 25.45
CA PRO A 159 -4.53 -14.23 26.09
C PRO A 159 -5.41 -14.12 27.33
N MET A 160 -5.40 -12.97 28.03
CA MET A 160 -6.28 -12.71 29.19
C MET A 160 -7.61 -12.06 28.80
N LYS A 161 -7.69 -11.52 27.59
CA LYS A 161 -8.86 -10.82 27.06
C LYS A 161 -9.75 -11.74 26.23
N ARG A 162 -9.18 -12.70 25.51
CA ARG A 162 -9.91 -13.62 24.63
C ARG A 162 -11.08 -14.35 25.30
N GLY A 163 -12.21 -14.45 24.60
CA GLY A 163 -13.39 -15.22 25.01
C GLY A 163 -14.17 -14.62 26.18
N ASN A 164 -14.08 -13.31 26.38
CA ASN A 164 -14.78 -12.55 27.41
C ASN A 164 -16.11 -11.92 26.91
N LEU A 165 -16.52 -12.18 25.67
CA LEU A 165 -17.70 -11.63 24.98
C LEU A 165 -17.64 -10.11 24.72
N ARG A 166 -16.45 -9.52 24.78
CA ARG A 166 -16.17 -8.13 24.47
C ARG A 166 -15.04 -8.07 23.48
N CYS A 167 -15.31 -7.57 22.28
CA CYS A 167 -14.28 -7.39 21.27
C CYS A 167 -13.27 -6.31 21.71
N ASP A 168 -12.04 -6.73 22.03
CA ASP A 168 -10.89 -5.85 22.19
C ASP A 168 -10.20 -5.69 20.81
N GLU A 169 -10.32 -4.50 20.21
CA GLU A 169 -9.88 -4.23 18.83
C GLU A 169 -8.38 -4.52 18.61
N GLU A 170 -7.54 -4.29 19.61
CA GLU A 170 -6.11 -4.61 19.56
C GLU A 170 -5.82 -6.12 19.47
N CYS A 171 -6.80 -6.95 19.85
CA CYS A 171 -6.76 -8.40 19.77
C CYS A 171 -7.55 -8.94 18.58
N ASN A 172 -8.16 -8.06 17.76
CA ASN A 172 -8.90 -8.42 16.57
C ASN A 172 -7.98 -8.69 15.36
N THR A 173 -7.05 -9.61 15.53
CA THR A 173 -6.19 -10.08 14.45
C THR A 173 -6.25 -11.60 14.38
N TYR A 174 -5.98 -12.16 13.20
CA TYR A 174 -5.88 -13.61 13.02
C TYR A 174 -4.86 -14.23 13.98
N ALA A 175 -3.73 -13.58 14.22
CA ALA A 175 -2.69 -14.05 15.13
C ALA A 175 -3.16 -14.16 16.59
N CYS A 176 -4.19 -13.40 16.98
CA CYS A 176 -4.78 -13.41 18.32
C CYS A 176 -6.11 -14.20 18.37
N ASP A 177 -6.40 -15.03 17.36
CA ASP A 177 -7.67 -15.76 17.20
C ASP A 177 -8.90 -14.84 17.22
N PHE A 178 -8.81 -13.63 16.66
CA PHE A 178 -9.88 -12.63 16.66
C PHE A 178 -10.48 -12.38 18.06
N ASP A 179 -9.59 -12.24 19.04
CA ASP A 179 -9.91 -12.11 20.46
C ASP A 179 -10.72 -13.30 21.00
N GLY A 180 -10.33 -14.52 20.63
CA GLY A 180 -11.08 -15.73 20.99
C GLY A 180 -12.45 -15.81 20.35
N ASN A 181 -12.60 -15.21 19.16
CA ASN A 181 -13.82 -15.00 18.41
C ASN A 181 -14.78 -13.94 18.96
N ASP A 182 -14.42 -13.19 20.00
CA ASP A 182 -15.26 -12.10 20.50
C ASP A 182 -15.47 -11.00 19.44
N CYS A 183 -14.49 -10.81 18.55
CA CYS A 183 -14.56 -9.86 17.44
C CYS A 183 -15.10 -10.46 16.12
N SER A 184 -15.26 -11.78 16.03
CA SER A 184 -15.78 -12.47 14.83
C SER A 184 -17.22 -12.96 15.01
N LEU A 185 -18.01 -12.27 15.85
CA LEU A 185 -19.38 -12.65 16.21
C LEU A 185 -19.49 -14.04 16.84
N GLY A 186 -18.41 -14.55 17.45
CA GLY A 186 -18.33 -15.90 18.01
C GLY A 186 -18.23 -17.01 16.95
N ILE A 187 -18.00 -16.67 15.67
CA ILE A 187 -17.96 -17.63 14.56
C ILE A 187 -16.51 -17.99 14.28
N ASN A 188 -16.17 -19.27 14.48
CA ASN A 188 -14.95 -19.85 13.95
C ASN A 188 -15.29 -20.51 12.59
N PRO A 189 -14.76 -20.01 11.45
CA PRO A 189 -15.06 -20.58 10.12
C PRO A 189 -14.65 -22.05 9.97
N TRP A 190 -13.72 -22.53 10.79
CA TRP A 190 -13.26 -23.91 10.84
C TRP A 190 -13.87 -24.70 12.02
N ALA A 191 -14.90 -24.18 12.70
CA ALA A 191 -15.53 -24.86 13.83
C ALA A 191 -16.02 -26.28 13.50
N ASN A 192 -16.46 -26.46 12.25
CA ASN A 192 -16.95 -27.75 11.76
C ASN A 192 -15.87 -28.56 11.01
N CYS A 193 -14.66 -28.03 10.87
CA CYS A 193 -13.56 -28.70 10.18
C CYS A 193 -13.00 -29.82 11.05
N THR A 194 -13.14 -31.07 10.59
CA THR A 194 -12.68 -32.27 11.30
C THR A 194 -11.40 -32.86 10.71
N ALA A 195 -10.66 -32.10 9.92
CA ALA A 195 -9.44 -32.57 9.30
C ALA A 195 -8.39 -32.96 10.36
N PRO A 196 -7.53 -33.95 10.09
CA PRO A 196 -6.46 -34.37 11.00
C PRO A 196 -5.39 -33.28 11.21
N ILE A 197 -5.31 -32.31 10.30
CA ILE A 197 -4.42 -31.16 10.38
C ILE A 197 -5.21 -29.87 10.63
N LYS A 198 -4.50 -28.84 11.09
CA LYS A 198 -5.06 -27.52 11.31
C LYS A 198 -5.25 -26.80 9.98
N CYS A 199 -6.42 -26.94 9.36
CA CYS A 199 -6.65 -26.41 8.01
C CYS A 199 -6.49 -24.89 7.88
N TRP A 200 -6.68 -24.14 8.96
CA TRP A 200 -6.41 -22.70 8.95
C TRP A 200 -4.93 -22.34 8.80
N GLU A 201 -3.99 -23.27 9.01
CA GLU A 201 -2.54 -23.05 8.82
C GLU A 201 -2.09 -23.30 7.37
N VAL A 202 -2.89 -24.03 6.59
CA VAL A 202 -2.60 -24.41 5.20
C VAL A 202 -3.60 -23.84 4.19
N PHE A 203 -4.64 -23.15 4.65
CA PHE A 203 -5.64 -22.51 3.82
C PHE A 203 -5.03 -21.49 2.85
N MET A 204 -5.23 -21.70 1.54
CA MET A 204 -4.77 -20.80 0.47
C MET A 204 -3.24 -20.61 0.46
N ASP A 205 -2.47 -21.64 0.81
CA ASP A 205 -1.01 -21.63 0.83
C ASP A 205 -0.39 -22.04 -0.54
N GLY A 206 -1.22 -22.34 -1.53
CA GLY A 206 -0.85 -22.74 -2.88
C GLY A 206 -0.42 -24.20 -3.03
N LYS A 207 -0.57 -25.04 -1.99
CA LYS A 207 -0.37 -26.49 -2.05
C LYS A 207 -1.71 -27.15 -1.75
N CYS A 208 -2.11 -28.09 -2.60
CA CYS A 208 -3.30 -28.88 -2.31
C CYS A 208 -3.10 -29.80 -1.10
N ASN A 209 -3.84 -29.52 -0.03
CA ASN A 209 -4.02 -30.33 1.15
C ASN A 209 -5.39 -31.02 1.09
N GLU A 210 -5.43 -32.24 0.56
CA GLU A 210 -6.66 -33.03 0.39
C GLU A 210 -7.45 -33.23 1.70
N ASP A 211 -6.77 -33.31 2.84
CA ASP A 211 -7.39 -33.39 4.17
C ASP A 211 -8.25 -32.15 4.48
N CYS A 212 -7.91 -30.99 3.92
CA CYS A 212 -8.59 -29.70 4.07
C CYS A 212 -9.53 -29.38 2.90
N ASN A 213 -9.50 -30.17 1.84
CA ASN A 213 -10.29 -29.97 0.62
C ASN A 213 -11.73 -30.50 0.77
N ASN A 214 -12.45 -29.95 1.74
CA ASN A 214 -13.85 -30.28 1.97
C ASN A 214 -14.65 -29.04 2.41
N PRO A 215 -15.98 -29.03 2.30
CA PRO A 215 -16.80 -27.86 2.60
C PRO A 215 -16.63 -27.35 4.03
N GLN A 216 -16.45 -28.26 5.00
CA GLN A 216 -16.30 -27.92 6.42
C GLN A 216 -14.98 -27.22 6.74
N CYS A 217 -13.95 -27.46 5.90
CA CYS A 217 -12.63 -26.87 5.98
C CYS A 217 -12.38 -25.83 4.87
N LEU A 218 -13.45 -25.33 4.25
CA LEU A 218 -13.44 -24.27 3.23
C LEU A 218 -12.63 -24.61 1.97
N PHE A 219 -12.67 -25.89 1.55
CA PHE A 219 -12.03 -26.38 0.33
C PHE A 219 -10.55 -26.02 0.20
N ASP A 220 -9.84 -26.02 1.34
CA ASP A 220 -8.41 -25.70 1.38
C ASP A 220 -8.06 -24.36 0.71
N GLY A 221 -8.95 -23.37 0.82
CA GLY A 221 -8.74 -22.07 0.16
C GLY A 221 -8.70 -22.15 -1.37
N ARG A 222 -9.21 -23.25 -1.95
CA ARG A 222 -9.23 -23.57 -3.37
C ARG A 222 -7.87 -24.00 -3.94
N ASP A 223 -6.89 -24.33 -3.10
CA ASP A 223 -5.55 -24.78 -3.54
C ASP A 223 -5.57 -26.12 -4.28
N CYS A 224 -6.60 -26.94 -4.04
CA CYS A 224 -6.84 -28.22 -4.71
C CYS A 224 -7.62 -28.09 -6.02
N GLU A 225 -8.18 -26.92 -6.33
CA GLU A 225 -8.79 -26.74 -7.64
C GLU A 225 -7.71 -26.73 -8.70
N LYS A 226 -7.91 -27.55 -9.73
CA LYS A 226 -7.09 -27.47 -10.93
C LYS A 226 -7.29 -26.06 -11.47
N LEU A 227 -6.20 -25.30 -11.55
CA LEU A 227 -6.15 -24.03 -12.28
C LEU A 227 -6.70 -24.30 -13.69
N LEU A 228 -7.97 -23.96 -13.89
CA LEU A 228 -8.55 -23.95 -15.22
C LEU A 228 -7.72 -22.93 -16.02
N GLN A 229 -7.37 -23.31 -17.25
CA GLN A 229 -6.77 -22.33 -18.14
C GLN A 229 -7.73 -21.14 -18.24
N PRO A 230 -7.26 -19.90 -18.34
CA PRO A 230 -8.15 -18.76 -18.56
C PRO A 230 -9.00 -19.02 -19.80
N CYS A 231 -10.24 -18.51 -19.83
CA CYS A 231 -11.09 -18.55 -21.00
C CYS A 231 -10.28 -18.14 -22.24
N ASN A 232 -10.52 -18.82 -23.36
CA ASN A 232 -9.79 -18.55 -24.58
C ASN A 232 -9.84 -17.04 -24.91
N PRO A 233 -8.70 -16.33 -25.03
CA PRO A 233 -8.68 -14.88 -25.17
C PRO A 233 -9.46 -14.33 -26.38
N ILE A 234 -9.65 -15.15 -27.41
CA ILE A 234 -10.45 -14.79 -28.59
C ILE A 234 -11.95 -14.77 -28.26
N TYR A 235 -12.38 -15.65 -27.36
CA TYR A 235 -13.78 -15.83 -26.98
C TYR A 235 -14.14 -15.15 -25.65
N ASP A 236 -13.17 -14.80 -24.82
CA ASP A 236 -13.38 -14.18 -23.49
C ASP A 236 -14.28 -12.93 -23.57
N ALA A 237 -13.98 -12.00 -24.48
CA ALA A 237 -14.81 -10.82 -24.69
C ALA A 237 -16.24 -11.13 -25.19
N TYR A 238 -16.40 -12.22 -25.96
CA TYR A 238 -17.72 -12.69 -26.40
C TYR A 238 -18.49 -13.29 -25.23
N CYS A 239 -17.85 -14.17 -24.45
CA CYS A 239 -18.46 -14.87 -23.32
C CYS A 239 -18.86 -13.89 -22.21
N GLN A 240 -18.03 -12.91 -21.88
CA GLN A 240 -18.38 -11.86 -20.91
C GLN A 240 -19.62 -11.06 -21.33
N LYS A 241 -19.76 -10.72 -22.61
CA LYS A 241 -20.91 -9.96 -23.12
C LYS A 241 -22.20 -10.81 -23.14
N HIS A 242 -22.06 -12.12 -23.25
CA HIS A 242 -23.17 -13.07 -23.35
C HIS A 242 -23.44 -13.84 -22.05
N TYR A 243 -22.68 -13.57 -20.99
CA TYR A 243 -22.82 -14.23 -19.70
C TYR A 243 -24.18 -13.91 -19.05
N ALA A 244 -24.88 -14.95 -18.59
CA ALA A 244 -26.15 -14.85 -17.87
C ALA A 244 -27.24 -13.98 -18.55
N ASN A 245 -27.22 -13.85 -19.87
CA ASN A 245 -28.17 -13.03 -20.63
C ASN A 245 -29.50 -13.74 -20.96
N GLY A 246 -29.69 -14.98 -20.50
CA GLY A 246 -30.88 -15.80 -20.77
C GLY A 246 -30.86 -16.56 -22.10
N HIS A 247 -29.77 -16.50 -22.86
CA HIS A 247 -29.54 -17.27 -24.08
C HIS A 247 -28.40 -18.29 -23.88
N CYS A 248 -28.48 -19.42 -24.57
CA CYS A 248 -27.47 -20.47 -24.46
C CYS A 248 -26.39 -20.28 -25.53
N ASP A 249 -25.17 -19.97 -25.08
CA ASP A 249 -23.99 -19.80 -25.93
C ASP A 249 -23.03 -20.98 -25.71
N TYR A 250 -23.10 -21.99 -26.59
CA TYR A 250 -22.33 -23.24 -26.45
C TYR A 250 -20.81 -23.04 -26.39
N GLY A 251 -20.28 -22.00 -27.03
CA GLY A 251 -18.85 -21.67 -27.01
C GLY A 251 -18.34 -21.19 -25.65
N CYS A 252 -19.24 -20.75 -24.78
CA CYS A 252 -18.95 -20.25 -23.42
C CYS A 252 -19.38 -21.25 -22.34
N ASN A 253 -19.95 -22.40 -22.72
CA ASN A 253 -20.44 -23.40 -21.78
C ASN A 253 -19.35 -24.43 -21.47
N ASN A 254 -18.27 -23.98 -20.84
CA ASN A 254 -17.18 -24.80 -20.32
C ASN A 254 -16.75 -24.27 -18.94
N ALA A 255 -15.87 -24.97 -18.24
CA ALA A 255 -15.54 -24.61 -16.86
C ALA A 255 -14.73 -23.30 -16.79
N GLU A 256 -14.02 -22.96 -17.87
CA GLU A 256 -13.11 -21.83 -17.96
C GLU A 256 -13.71 -20.48 -18.41
N CYS A 257 -14.96 -20.39 -18.92
CA CYS A 257 -15.50 -19.20 -19.65
C CYS A 257 -16.81 -18.53 -19.11
#